data_AF-A0A6A6RV97-F1
#
_entry.id   AF-A0A6A6RV97-F1
#
_cell.length_a   1.000
_cell.length_b   1.000
_cell.length_c   1.000
_cell.angle_alpha   90.00
_cell.angle_beta   90.00
_cell.angle_gamma   90.00
#
_symmetry.space_group_name_H-M   'P 1'
#
loop_
_entity.id
_entity.type
_entity.pdbx_description
1 polymer ?
#
loop_
_entity_poly.entity_id
_entity_poly.type
_entity_poly.pdbx_seq_one_letter_code
_entity_poly.pdbx_strand_id
1 'polypeptide(L)'
;QLQDSVMIGLDMEWWENDKTKITELGISKLASFSSSKGEPLYALRDMTVHHIRLMENAHLVNEMCASHPDKFGFGQTRFQTVDEGRELLEQSFLHKREDGKYRPVLFLGHAIDNDIEAMKQSMGVDVEKQDVIILVLDTQVMAREMKISDHHLMGLKDILDNFGVIKPWYLHNAGNDIALTAVAA
;
A
#
# COMPACT_ATOMS: atom_id res chain seq x y z
N GLN A 1 20.03 -6.66 -9.42
CA GLN A 1 19.46 -6.25 -8.12
C GLN A 1 17.93 -6.30 -8.15
N LEU A 2 17.25 -5.69 -9.14
CA LEU A 2 15.78 -5.73 -9.28
C LEU A 2 15.16 -7.12 -9.46
N GLN A 3 15.84 -8.09 -10.08
CA GLN A 3 15.26 -9.43 -10.29
C GLN A 3 15.04 -10.23 -9.00
N ASP A 4 15.72 -9.86 -7.91
CA ASP A 4 15.58 -10.50 -6.58
C ASP A 4 14.86 -9.57 -5.59
N SER A 5 14.34 -8.42 -6.03
CA SER A 5 13.63 -7.51 -5.12
C SER A 5 12.22 -8.02 -4.81
N VAL A 6 11.70 -7.57 -3.67
CA VAL A 6 10.29 -7.70 -3.31
C VAL A 6 9.63 -6.35 -3.51
N MET A 7 8.44 -6.33 -4.10
CA MET A 7 7.63 -5.11 -4.05
C MET A 7 6.71 -5.19 -2.84
N ILE A 8 6.76 -4.13 -2.02
CA ILE A 8 5.86 -3.92 -0.89
C ILE A 8 5.06 -2.68 -1.21
N GLY A 9 3.75 -2.81 -1.21
CA GLY A 9 2.85 -1.66 -1.28
C GLY A 9 2.30 -1.33 0.09
N LEU A 10 2.12 -0.04 0.36
CA LEU A 10 1.41 0.45 1.55
C LEU A 10 0.36 1.48 1.16
N ASP A 11 -0.79 1.39 1.82
CA ASP A 11 -1.78 2.44 1.92
C ASP A 11 -2.27 2.49 3.38
N MET A 12 -2.49 3.69 3.93
CA MET A 12 -2.99 3.88 5.28
C MET A 12 -4.23 4.76 5.28
N GLU A 13 -5.24 4.33 6.03
CA GLU A 13 -6.41 5.16 6.33
C GLU A 13 -6.31 5.68 7.76
N TRP A 14 -6.73 6.93 7.96
CA TRP A 14 -6.77 7.59 9.26
C TRP A 14 -8.08 8.33 9.46
N TRP A 15 -8.40 8.63 10.72
CA TRP A 15 -9.62 9.37 11.02
C TRP A 15 -9.52 10.83 10.55
N GLU A 16 -10.54 11.30 9.84
CA GLU A 16 -10.56 12.60 9.18
C GLU A 16 -10.46 13.79 10.14
N ASN A 17 -10.86 13.60 11.41
CA ASN A 17 -10.79 14.63 12.45
C ASN A 17 -9.48 14.60 13.25
N ASP A 18 -8.66 13.55 13.11
CA ASP A 18 -7.35 13.44 13.75
C ASP A 18 -6.46 12.45 12.99
N LYS A 19 -5.55 12.97 12.18
CA LYS A 19 -4.64 12.18 11.34
C LYS A 19 -3.65 11.31 12.15
N THR A 20 -3.51 11.57 13.45
CA THR A 20 -2.68 10.71 14.31
C THR A 20 -3.36 9.37 14.63
N LYS A 21 -4.67 9.26 14.37
CA LYS A 21 -5.46 8.06 14.60
C LYS A 21 -5.57 7.24 13.33
N ILE A 22 -4.55 6.43 13.08
CA ILE A 22 -4.56 5.44 11.99
C ILE A 22 -5.64 4.40 12.27
N THR A 23 -6.53 4.18 11.31
CA THR A 23 -7.66 3.25 11.41
C THR A 23 -7.40 1.95 10.68
N GLU A 24 -6.73 2.00 9.52
CA GLU A 24 -6.50 0.83 8.65
C GLU A 24 -5.09 0.84 8.06
N LEU A 25 -4.56 -0.36 7.82
CA LEU A 25 -3.33 -0.60 7.06
C LEU A 25 -3.66 -1.54 5.91
N GLY A 26 -3.28 -1.15 4.70
CA GLY A 26 -3.27 -1.96 3.51
C GLY A 26 -1.83 -2.29 3.13
N ILE A 27 -1.46 -3.56 3.12
CA ILE A 27 -0.12 -4.00 2.73
C ILE A 27 -0.23 -4.97 1.57
N SER A 28 0.30 -4.60 0.40
CA SER A 28 0.47 -5.54 -0.71
C SER A 28 1.90 -6.05 -0.76
N LYS A 29 2.07 -7.30 -1.21
CA LYS A 29 3.37 -7.90 -1.40
C LYS A 29 3.40 -8.71 -2.68
N LEU A 30 4.41 -8.43 -3.49
CA LEU A 30 4.76 -9.24 -4.66
C LEU A 30 6.18 -9.78 -4.48
N ALA A 31 6.26 -11.09 -4.23
CA ALA A 31 7.50 -11.74 -3.79
C ALA A 31 8.60 -11.79 -4.85
N SER A 32 8.26 -11.76 -6.14
CA SER A 32 9.24 -11.66 -7.23
C SER A 32 8.59 -11.18 -8.52
N PHE A 33 9.26 -10.30 -9.25
CA PHE A 33 8.92 -9.98 -10.64
C PHE A 33 9.41 -11.05 -11.63
N SER A 34 10.33 -11.94 -11.20
CA SER A 34 10.92 -12.95 -12.08
C SER A 34 10.00 -14.12 -12.38
N SER A 35 8.99 -14.38 -11.54
CA SER A 35 8.08 -15.52 -11.70
C SER A 35 7.06 -15.32 -12.82
N SER A 36 6.80 -14.07 -13.22
CA SER A 36 5.71 -13.75 -14.14
C SER A 36 6.01 -14.08 -15.61
N LYS A 37 7.27 -14.43 -15.97
CA LYS A 37 7.70 -14.64 -17.37
C LYS A 37 7.24 -13.56 -18.35
N GLY A 38 7.00 -12.33 -17.87
CA GLY A 38 6.51 -11.23 -18.69
C GLY A 38 4.99 -11.18 -18.88
N GLU A 39 4.20 -11.99 -18.16
CA GLU A 39 2.74 -11.89 -18.14
C GLU A 39 2.27 -11.18 -16.86
N PRO A 40 1.77 -9.93 -16.96
CA PRO A 40 1.35 -9.14 -15.80
C PRO A 40 0.31 -9.84 -14.91
N LEU A 41 -0.54 -10.68 -15.51
CA LEU A 41 -1.58 -11.42 -14.79
C LEU A 41 -1.02 -12.46 -13.81
N TYR A 42 0.14 -13.07 -14.10
CA TYR A 42 0.77 -14.00 -13.17
C TYR A 42 1.40 -13.29 -11.98
N ALA A 43 1.92 -12.08 -12.18
CA ALA A 43 2.40 -11.25 -11.07
C ALA A 43 1.23 -10.91 -10.12
N LEU A 44 0.08 -10.49 -10.66
CA LEU A 44 -1.11 -10.21 -9.85
C LEU A 44 -1.65 -11.43 -9.12
N ARG A 45 -1.59 -12.62 -9.73
CA ARG A 45 -2.03 -13.87 -9.08
C ARG A 45 -1.20 -14.22 -7.84
N ASP A 46 0.10 -13.99 -7.89
CA ASP A 46 1.02 -14.33 -6.81
C ASP A 46 1.16 -13.18 -5.79
N MET A 47 0.48 -12.05 -6.01
CA MET A 47 0.40 -10.93 -5.07
C MET A 47 -0.48 -11.29 -3.88
N THR A 48 0.02 -11.01 -2.68
CA THR A 48 -0.76 -11.12 -1.45
C THR A 48 -1.12 -9.73 -0.96
N VAL A 49 -2.34 -9.58 -0.45
CA VAL A 49 -2.84 -8.32 0.12
C VAL A 49 -3.32 -8.58 1.54
N HIS A 50 -2.87 -7.75 2.46
CA HIS A 50 -3.31 -7.75 3.84
C HIS A 50 -4.08 -6.46 4.13
N HIS A 51 -5.21 -6.62 4.79
CA HIS A 51 -6.00 -5.52 5.31
C HIS A 51 -6.13 -5.68 6.82
N ILE A 52 -5.64 -4.68 7.56
CA ILE A 52 -5.63 -4.66 9.01
C ILE A 52 -6.42 -3.44 9.48
N ARG A 53 -7.30 -3.63 10.46
CA ARG A 53 -7.94 -2.54 11.19
C ARG A 53 -7.36 -2.47 12.60
N LEU A 54 -6.89 -1.28 12.99
CA LEU A 54 -6.24 -1.07 14.28
C LEU A 54 -7.31 -0.94 15.36
N MET A 55 -7.35 -1.88 16.31
CA MET A 55 -8.44 -2.08 17.27
C MET A 55 -8.79 -0.83 18.07
N GLU A 56 -7.79 -0.05 18.44
CA GLU A 56 -7.88 1.18 19.21
C GLU A 56 -8.69 2.24 18.47
N ASN A 57 -8.61 2.25 17.14
CA ASN A 57 -9.23 3.26 16.28
C ASN A 57 -10.30 2.67 15.34
N ALA A 58 -10.53 1.35 15.33
CA ALA A 58 -11.44 0.68 14.40
C ALA A 58 -12.93 1.05 14.56
N HIS A 59 -13.28 1.77 15.62
CA HIS A 59 -14.62 2.33 15.82
C HIS A 59 -14.80 3.69 15.12
N LEU A 60 -13.71 4.32 14.66
CA LEU A 60 -13.72 5.57 13.92
C LEU A 60 -14.01 5.29 12.45
N VAL A 61 -14.92 6.07 11.88
CA VAL A 61 -15.40 5.96 10.49
C VAL A 61 -15.41 7.37 9.91
N ASN A 62 -14.93 7.52 8.68
CA ASN A 62 -14.88 8.80 7.98
C ASN A 62 -16.20 9.04 7.25
N GLU A 63 -16.74 10.26 7.34
CA GLU A 63 -17.98 10.64 6.66
C GLU A 63 -17.71 11.49 5.41
N MET A 64 -16.65 12.32 5.41
CA MET A 64 -16.30 13.17 4.27
C MET A 64 -15.69 12.34 3.13
N CYS A 65 -14.82 11.40 3.48
CA CYS A 65 -14.31 10.35 2.60
C CYS A 65 -14.93 9.03 3.06
N ALA A 66 -16.09 8.69 2.50
CA ALA A 66 -16.87 7.54 2.94
C ALA A 66 -16.03 6.25 2.94
N SER A 67 -15.74 5.74 4.13
CA SER A 67 -14.90 4.55 4.29
C SER A 67 -15.68 3.26 4.09
N HIS A 68 -14.97 2.20 3.70
CA HIS A 68 -15.54 0.87 3.47
C HIS A 68 -14.79 -0.23 4.25
N PRO A 69 -14.63 -0.09 5.58
CA PRO A 69 -13.80 -0.96 6.42
C PRO A 69 -14.15 -2.46 6.37
N ASP A 70 -15.42 -2.77 6.08
CA ASP A 70 -15.97 -4.12 6.05
C ASP A 70 -15.97 -4.75 4.64
N LYS A 71 -15.48 -4.03 3.63
CA LYS A 71 -15.57 -4.41 2.20
C LYS A 71 -14.23 -4.77 1.58
N PHE A 72 -13.36 -5.45 2.33
CA PHE A 72 -12.09 -5.92 1.80
C PHE A 72 -12.30 -7.04 0.76
N GLY A 73 -11.81 -6.82 -0.46
CA GLY A 73 -12.04 -7.71 -1.61
C GLY A 73 -11.02 -8.84 -1.79
N PHE A 74 -9.88 -8.80 -1.09
CA PHE A 74 -8.75 -9.71 -1.32
C PHE A 74 -8.52 -10.71 -0.19
N GLY A 75 -9.50 -10.88 0.72
CA GLY A 75 -9.41 -11.84 1.81
C GLY A 75 -10.26 -11.46 3.02
N GLN A 76 -9.70 -11.64 4.21
CA GLN A 76 -10.34 -11.28 5.47
C GLN A 76 -9.59 -10.13 6.15
N THR A 77 -10.35 -9.13 6.60
CA THR A 77 -9.84 -8.07 7.48
C THR A 77 -9.36 -8.68 8.79
N ARG A 78 -8.15 -8.34 9.21
CA ARG A 78 -7.61 -8.68 10.53
C ARG A 78 -7.76 -7.50 11.47
N PHE A 79 -8.01 -7.79 12.74
CA PHE A 79 -7.98 -6.78 13.79
C PHE A 79 -6.72 -7.00 14.60
N GLN A 80 -5.94 -5.94 14.75
CA GLN A 80 -4.67 -5.95 15.49
C GLN A 80 -4.59 -4.70 16.34
N THR A 81 -3.83 -4.76 17.43
CA THR A 81 -3.43 -3.58 18.18
C THR A 81 -2.51 -2.68 17.34
N VAL A 82 -2.38 -1.41 17.71
CA VAL A 82 -1.41 -0.49 17.07
C VAL A 82 0.01 -1.05 17.15
N ASP A 83 0.35 -1.72 18.25
CA ASP A 83 1.67 -2.33 18.44
C ASP A 83 1.93 -3.50 17.49
N GLU A 84 0.96 -4.41 17.35
CA GLU A 84 1.04 -5.51 16.38
C GLU A 84 1.08 -5.00 14.94
N GLY A 85 0.31 -3.94 14.63
CA GLY A 85 0.34 -3.28 13.33
C GLY A 85 1.70 -2.68 13.01
N ARG A 86 2.36 -2.05 14.01
CA ARG A 86 3.72 -1.52 13.88
C ARG A 86 4.73 -2.63 13.58
N GLU A 87 4.69 -3.69 14.36
CA GLU A 87 5.59 -4.83 14.18
C GLU A 87 5.38 -5.48 12.80
N LEU A 88 4.13 -5.65 12.37
CA LEU A 88 3.80 -6.18 11.05
C LEU A 88 4.36 -5.28 9.93
N LEU A 89 4.19 -3.97 10.06
CA LEU A 89 4.67 -3.00 9.10
C LEU A 89 6.20 -3.06 9.02
N GLU A 90 6.93 -3.03 10.14
CA GLU A 90 8.39 -3.20 10.14
C GLU A 90 8.83 -4.51 9.49
N GLN A 91 8.19 -5.63 9.83
CA GLN A 91 8.53 -6.95 9.29
C GLN A 91 8.19 -7.09 7.81
N SER A 92 7.23 -6.32 7.29
CA SER A 92 6.82 -6.38 5.88
C SER A 92 7.93 -5.96 4.92
N PHE A 93 8.85 -5.08 5.35
CA PHE A 93 9.99 -4.63 4.54
C PHE A 93 11.24 -5.52 4.73
N LEU A 94 11.29 -6.33 5.79
CA LEU A 94 12.48 -7.09 6.17
C LEU A 94 12.43 -8.54 5.67
N HIS A 95 12.89 -8.77 4.44
CA HIS A 95 12.91 -10.09 3.83
C HIS A 95 14.32 -10.69 3.74
N LYS A 96 14.62 -11.70 4.55
CA LYS A 96 15.93 -12.38 4.52
C LYS A 96 16.02 -13.43 3.41
N ARG A 97 17.16 -13.49 2.76
CA ARG A 97 17.61 -14.57 1.87
C ARG A 97 18.21 -15.71 2.69
N GLU A 98 18.41 -16.85 2.04
CA GLU A 98 19.11 -18.00 2.63
C GLU A 98 20.54 -17.67 3.09
N ASP A 99 21.21 -16.73 2.42
CA ASP A 99 22.55 -16.24 2.81
C ASP A 99 22.54 -15.24 3.97
N GLY A 100 21.37 -15.00 4.58
CA GLY A 100 21.18 -14.11 5.71
C GLY A 100 21.09 -12.62 5.36
N LYS A 101 21.27 -12.23 4.09
CA LYS A 101 21.13 -10.83 3.66
C LYS A 101 19.68 -10.45 3.41
N TYR A 102 19.34 -9.19 3.60
CA TYR A 102 18.03 -8.67 3.23
C TYR A 102 17.89 -8.52 1.71
N ARG A 103 16.71 -8.87 1.19
CA ARG A 103 16.31 -8.64 -0.20
C ARG A 103 16.03 -7.14 -0.38
N PRO A 104 16.40 -6.55 -1.52
CA PRO A 104 16.01 -5.18 -1.83
C PRO A 104 14.49 -5.04 -1.91
N VAL A 105 13.96 -3.89 -1.51
CA VAL A 105 12.54 -3.57 -1.56
C VAL A 105 12.27 -2.47 -2.59
N LEU A 106 11.26 -2.70 -3.43
CA LEU A 106 10.59 -1.66 -4.20
C LEU A 106 9.36 -1.25 -3.41
N PHE A 107 9.32 0.00 -2.96
CA PHE A 107 8.21 0.50 -2.16
C PHE A 107 7.17 1.16 -3.07
N LEU A 108 5.93 0.71 -3.01
CA LEU A 108 4.84 1.17 -3.87
C LEU A 108 3.77 1.91 -3.04
N GLY A 109 3.24 3.00 -3.58
CA GLY A 109 2.12 3.72 -2.98
C GLY A 109 1.45 4.71 -3.93
N HIS A 110 0.53 5.50 -3.40
CA HIS A 110 -0.15 6.59 -4.09
C HIS A 110 -0.10 7.86 -3.25
N ALA A 111 0.66 8.88 -3.68
CA ALA A 111 1.01 10.03 -2.83
C ALA A 111 1.69 9.59 -1.52
N ILE A 112 2.69 8.72 -1.65
CA ILE A 112 3.28 7.87 -0.60
C ILE A 112 3.98 8.66 0.52
N ASP A 113 4.37 9.91 0.24
CA ASP A 113 4.99 10.79 1.22
C ASP A 113 4.08 10.99 2.45
N ASN A 114 2.76 11.03 2.24
CA ASN A 114 1.78 11.14 3.33
C ASN A 114 1.79 9.90 4.21
N ASP A 115 1.83 8.70 3.62
CA ASP A 115 1.90 7.44 4.36
C ASP A 115 3.22 7.31 5.12
N ILE A 116 4.34 7.73 4.52
CA ILE A 116 5.66 7.73 5.18
C ILE A 116 5.66 8.65 6.40
N GLU A 117 5.11 9.85 6.26
CA GLU A 117 4.98 10.77 7.37
C GLU A 117 4.06 10.20 8.47
N ALA A 118 2.93 9.62 8.09
CA ALA A 118 1.97 9.01 9.01
C ALA A 118 2.56 7.80 9.77
N MET A 119 3.29 6.91 9.09
CA MET A 119 4.03 5.80 9.70
C MET A 119 4.98 6.31 10.78
N LYS A 120 5.74 7.36 10.46
CA LYS A 120 6.76 7.91 11.36
C LYS A 120 6.16 8.61 12.56
N GLN A 121 5.13 9.43 12.36
CA GLN A 121 4.53 10.24 13.41
C GLN A 121 3.58 9.44 14.31
N SER A 122 2.75 8.59 13.71
CA SER A 122 1.64 7.92 14.41
C SER A 122 2.00 6.51 14.87
N MET A 123 2.89 5.82 14.14
CA MET A 123 3.29 4.45 14.48
C MET A 123 4.74 4.35 14.96
N GLY A 124 5.55 5.40 14.78
CA GLY A 124 6.97 5.39 15.15
C GLY A 124 7.85 4.57 14.22
N VAL A 125 7.37 4.20 13.03
CA VAL A 125 8.16 3.42 12.05
C VAL A 125 8.78 4.33 11.03
N ASP A 126 10.09 4.28 10.93
CA ASP A 126 10.88 5.07 10.00
C ASP A 126 11.44 4.14 8.91
N VAL A 127 10.62 3.86 7.89
CA VAL A 127 10.98 2.91 6.80
C VAL A 127 12.20 3.35 6.01
N GLU A 128 12.45 4.67 5.94
CA GLU A 128 13.63 5.26 5.31
C GLU A 128 14.93 4.83 5.99
N LYS A 129 14.90 4.47 7.29
CA LYS A 129 16.07 3.98 8.04
C LYS A 129 16.38 2.51 7.81
N GLN A 130 15.54 1.77 7.11
CA GLN A 130 15.71 0.31 7.01
C GLN A 130 16.79 -0.12 5.99
N ASP A 131 17.40 0.79 5.23
CA ASP A 131 18.48 0.53 4.23
C ASP A 131 18.20 -0.59 3.20
N VAL A 132 16.94 -1.09 3.13
CA VAL A 132 16.50 -2.14 2.21
C VAL A 132 15.71 -1.58 1.03
N ILE A 133 15.14 -0.38 1.16
CA ILE A 133 14.36 0.28 0.10
C ILE A 133 15.32 0.84 -0.93
N ILE A 134 15.24 0.34 -2.16
CA ILE A 134 16.14 0.75 -3.27
C ILE A 134 15.43 1.61 -4.31
N LEU A 135 14.09 1.64 -4.29
CA LEU A 135 13.26 2.41 -5.22
C LEU A 135 11.89 2.65 -4.59
N VAL A 136 11.36 3.85 -4.77
CA VAL A 136 9.98 4.21 -4.43
C VAL A 136 9.21 4.44 -5.74
N LEU A 137 8.06 3.78 -5.87
CA LEU A 137 7.13 3.86 -6.98
C LEU A 137 5.86 4.55 -6.47
N ASP A 138 5.69 5.82 -6.83
CA ASP A 138 4.48 6.58 -6.50
C ASP A 138 3.61 6.71 -7.75
N THR A 139 2.44 6.09 -7.73
CA THR A 139 1.53 6.09 -8.88
C THR A 139 1.02 7.48 -9.26
N GLN A 140 0.91 8.42 -8.32
CA GLN A 140 0.55 9.81 -8.62
C GLN A 140 1.68 10.53 -9.38
N VAL A 141 2.94 10.27 -8.99
CA VAL A 141 4.12 10.80 -9.70
C VAL A 141 4.22 10.16 -11.10
N MET A 142 4.07 8.84 -11.20
CA MET A 142 4.10 8.11 -12.47
C MET A 142 3.03 8.62 -13.44
N ALA A 143 1.78 8.80 -12.97
CA ALA A 143 0.70 9.32 -13.80
C ALA A 143 0.98 10.74 -14.33
N ARG A 144 1.59 11.59 -13.49
CA ARG A 144 2.03 12.93 -13.89
C ARG A 144 3.14 12.87 -14.96
N GLU A 145 4.14 12.02 -14.77
CA GLU A 145 5.25 11.87 -15.71
C GLU A 145 4.81 11.29 -17.06
N MET A 146 3.85 10.37 -17.04
CA MET A 146 3.22 9.79 -18.22
C MET A 146 2.20 10.72 -18.88
N LYS A 147 1.90 11.87 -18.29
CA LYS A 147 0.90 12.86 -18.78
C LYS A 147 -0.47 12.22 -19.03
N ILE A 148 -0.89 11.36 -18.09
CA ILE A 148 -2.19 10.68 -18.14
C ILE A 148 -3.35 11.68 -18.00
N SER A 149 -3.12 12.83 -17.37
CA SER A 149 -4.04 13.95 -17.24
C SER A 149 -3.29 15.29 -17.23
N ASP A 150 -4.00 16.37 -17.58
CA ASP A 150 -3.52 17.75 -17.44
C ASP A 150 -3.63 18.25 -15.98
N HIS A 151 -4.26 17.49 -15.08
CA HIS A 151 -4.34 17.80 -13.66
C HIS A 151 -3.04 17.43 -12.92
N HIS A 152 -2.55 18.34 -12.06
CA HIS A 152 -1.27 18.18 -11.38
C HIS A 152 -1.24 17.09 -10.30
N LEU A 153 -2.38 16.76 -9.69
CA LEU A 153 -2.52 15.73 -8.65
C LEU A 153 -3.75 14.89 -8.98
N MET A 154 -3.52 13.68 -9.49
CA MET A 154 -4.59 12.72 -9.77
C MET A 154 -4.84 11.86 -8.53
N GLY A 155 -6.11 11.71 -8.15
CA GLY A 155 -6.48 10.69 -7.17
C GLY A 155 -6.43 9.29 -7.79
N LEU A 156 -6.32 8.27 -6.95
CA LEU A 156 -6.28 6.87 -7.38
C LEU A 156 -7.47 6.52 -8.29
N LYS A 157 -8.68 6.99 -7.94
CA LYS A 157 -9.88 6.81 -8.76
C LYS A 157 -9.69 7.33 -10.19
N ASP A 158 -9.12 8.51 -10.36
CA ASP A 158 -8.97 9.14 -11.68
C ASP A 158 -7.93 8.40 -12.54
N ILE A 159 -6.88 7.87 -11.92
CA ILE A 159 -5.87 7.03 -12.59
C ILE A 159 -6.53 5.73 -13.07
N LEU A 160 -7.28 5.07 -12.19
CA LEU A 160 -7.99 3.83 -12.52
C LEU A 160 -9.04 4.03 -13.63
N ASP A 161 -9.79 5.13 -13.59
CA ASP A 161 -10.75 5.49 -14.63
C ASP A 161 -10.05 5.69 -15.99
N ASN A 162 -8.85 6.29 -16.01
CA ASN A 162 -8.08 6.46 -17.25
C ASN A 162 -7.64 5.12 -17.87
N PHE A 163 -7.29 4.14 -17.03
CA PHE A 163 -6.99 2.78 -17.47
C PHE A 163 -8.25 1.93 -17.77
N GLY A 164 -9.46 2.51 -17.71
CA GLY A 164 -10.71 1.84 -18.03
C GLY A 164 -11.22 0.90 -16.93
N VAL A 165 -10.79 1.09 -15.68
CA VAL A 165 -11.31 0.36 -14.52
C VAL A 165 -12.65 0.99 -14.10
N ILE A 166 -13.74 0.55 -14.73
CA ILE A 166 -15.06 1.22 -14.69
C ILE A 166 -15.72 1.23 -13.29
N LYS A 167 -15.25 0.40 -12.36
CA LYS A 167 -15.75 0.34 -10.98
C LYS A 167 -14.62 -0.07 -10.03
N PRO A 168 -13.80 0.86 -9.51
CA PRO A 168 -12.95 0.53 -8.38
C PRO A 168 -13.86 0.24 -7.17
N TRP A 169 -13.87 -1.02 -6.74
CA TRP A 169 -14.76 -1.45 -5.66
C TRP A 169 -14.24 -0.93 -4.33
N TYR A 170 -15.10 -0.22 -3.60
CA TYR A 170 -14.88 0.13 -2.20
C TYR A 170 -13.52 0.79 -1.94
N LEU A 171 -13.23 1.88 -2.68
CA LEU A 171 -12.15 2.82 -2.35
C LEU A 171 -12.36 3.36 -0.92
N HIS A 172 -11.29 3.83 -0.28
CA HIS A 172 -11.25 4.11 1.15
C HIS A 172 -11.38 2.84 2.00
N ASN A 173 -10.76 1.78 1.51
CA ASN A 173 -10.42 0.60 2.25
C ASN A 173 -8.96 0.31 1.94
N ALA A 174 -8.07 0.48 2.92
CA ALA A 174 -6.64 0.53 2.66
C ALA A 174 -6.12 -0.70 1.90
N GLY A 175 -6.67 -1.89 2.20
CA GLY A 175 -6.33 -3.12 1.49
C GLY A 175 -6.75 -3.12 0.01
N ASN A 176 -7.94 -2.62 -0.32
CA ASN A 176 -8.38 -2.50 -1.70
C ASN A 176 -7.58 -1.42 -2.44
N ASP A 177 -7.33 -0.29 -1.79
CA ASP A 177 -6.61 0.84 -2.38
C ASP A 177 -5.18 0.47 -2.74
N ILE A 178 -4.46 -0.24 -1.87
CA ILE A 178 -3.10 -0.69 -2.21
C ILE A 178 -3.07 -1.77 -3.29
N ALA A 179 -4.10 -2.62 -3.37
CA ALA A 179 -4.21 -3.62 -4.41
C ALA A 179 -4.46 -2.97 -5.78
N LEU A 180 -5.35 -1.97 -5.83
CA LEU A 180 -5.65 -1.19 -7.03
C LEU A 180 -4.47 -0.30 -7.45
N THR A 181 -3.74 0.25 -6.47
CA THR A 181 -2.48 0.96 -6.71
C THR A 181 -1.46 0.06 -7.41
N ALA A 182 -1.33 -1.19 -7.00
CA ALA A 182 -0.45 -2.17 -7.66
C ALA A 182 -0.91 -2.57 -9.07
N VAL A 183 -2.20 -2.50 -9.37
CA VAL A 183 -2.73 -2.71 -10.72
C VAL A 183 -2.46 -1.52 -11.63
N ALA A 184 -2.41 -0.31 -11.07
CA ALA A 184 -2.21 0.94 -11.81
C ALA A 184 -0.72 1.31 -12.04
N ALA A 185 0.21 0.64 -11.37
CA ALA A 185 1.66 0.87 -11.45
C ALA A 185 2.31 0.10 -12.61
#